data_AF-A0A1H6ERK1-F1
#
_entry.id   AF-A0A1H6ERK1-F1
#
_cell.length_a   1.000
_cell.length_b   1.000
_cell.length_c   1.000
_cell.angle_alpha   90.00
_cell.angle_beta   90.00
_cell.angle_gamma   90.00
#
_symmetry.space_group_name_H-M   'P 1'
#
loop_
_entity.id
_entity.type
_entity.pdbx_description
1 polymer ?
#
loop_
_entity_poly.entity_id
_entity_poly.type
_entity_poly.pdbx_seq_one_letter_code
_entity_poly.pdbx_strand_id
1 'polypeptide(L)'
;MANKDNHRRFGNIRKLPSGRFQIRYPGPDGRMRTGEETYERKGDADRALTLIEGRILTGTWTDPERSKVKLAEYSATWIDQRPGLRPRTIDLYHWLLKKHITPYLGNVSLGKLSTAMIRQWRADLLGKGVSVSMAAKAYRLLRAVLMTAAEDDGIISRNPCKIRGAGDEHAEERPVLSIGQVFELADKVGRRPVGSIRAAQERRRTPHPLPAAW
;
A
#
# COMPACT_ATOMS: atom_id res chain seq x y z
N MET A 1 -23.94 24.19 -35.88
CA MET A 1 -23.89 23.00 -36.74
C MET A 1 -24.81 21.95 -36.14
N ALA A 2 -25.88 21.59 -36.84
CA ALA A 2 -26.90 20.65 -36.36
C ALA A 2 -26.33 19.22 -36.26
N ASN A 3 -26.59 18.56 -35.14
CA ASN A 3 -26.17 17.18 -34.89
C ASN A 3 -27.02 16.25 -35.79
N LYS A 4 -26.41 15.43 -36.64
CA LYS A 4 -27.13 14.47 -37.52
C LYS A 4 -28.02 13.56 -36.68
N ASP A 5 -29.30 13.45 -37.04
CA ASP A 5 -30.41 12.74 -36.35
C ASP A 5 -30.19 11.24 -36.01
N ASN A 6 -29.02 10.68 -36.31
CA ASN A 6 -28.71 9.28 -36.06
C ASN A 6 -27.34 9.05 -35.39
N HIS A 7 -26.67 10.11 -34.93
CA HIS A 7 -25.44 10.00 -34.15
C HIS A 7 -25.75 10.04 -32.66
N ARG A 8 -25.36 8.99 -31.94
CA ARG A 8 -25.37 8.99 -30.48
C ARG A 8 -24.58 10.17 -29.95
N ARG A 9 -25.12 10.81 -28.92
CA ARG A 9 -24.45 11.88 -28.18
C ARG A 9 -23.19 11.39 -27.44
N PHE A 10 -23.21 10.14 -26.97
CA PHE A 10 -22.13 9.54 -26.19
C PHE A 10 -21.76 8.16 -26.74
N GLY A 11 -20.46 7.93 -26.91
CA GLY A 11 -19.87 6.67 -27.36
C GLY A 11 -20.34 6.15 -28.72
N ASN A 12 -19.94 4.93 -29.05
CA ASN A 12 -20.26 4.22 -30.28
C ASN A 12 -20.42 2.72 -29.98
N ILE A 13 -21.28 2.04 -30.73
CA ILE A 13 -21.43 0.59 -30.72
C ILE A 13 -21.06 0.05 -32.10
N ARG A 14 -20.04 -0.82 -32.16
CA ARG A 14 -19.67 -1.54 -33.39
C ARG A 14 -20.13 -2.99 -33.33
N LYS A 15 -20.51 -3.56 -34.47
CA LYS A 15 -20.76 -5.00 -34.62
C LYS A 15 -19.46 -5.70 -35.02
N LEU A 16 -19.07 -6.75 -34.32
CA LEU A 16 -17.89 -7.55 -34.60
C LEU A 16 -18.19 -8.62 -35.67
N PRO A 17 -17.17 -9.20 -36.33
CA PRO A 17 -17.35 -10.33 -37.26
C PRO A 17 -18.05 -11.53 -36.62
N SER A 18 -17.92 -11.70 -35.30
CA SER A 18 -18.62 -12.73 -34.50
C SER A 18 -20.13 -12.48 -34.33
N GLY A 19 -20.68 -11.37 -34.85
CA GLY A 19 -22.07 -10.98 -34.69
C GLY A 19 -22.37 -10.23 -33.38
N ARG A 20 -21.45 -10.25 -32.40
CA ARG A 20 -21.59 -9.55 -31.11
C ARG A 20 -21.36 -8.03 -31.27
N PHE A 21 -21.96 -7.26 -30.38
CA PHE A 21 -21.84 -5.81 -30.29
C PHE A 21 -20.79 -5.42 -29.25
N GLN A 22 -19.92 -4.48 -29.60
CA GLN A 22 -18.90 -3.95 -28.71
C GLN A 22 -19.05 -2.44 -28.57
N ILE A 23 -19.00 -1.98 -27.32
CA ILE A 23 -19.08 -0.55 -26.99
C ILE A 23 -17.71 0.11 -27.02
N ARG A 24 -17.67 1.38 -27.40
CA ARG A 24 -16.50 2.25 -27.30
C ARG A 24 -16.94 3.63 -26.84
N TYR A 25 -16.29 4.21 -25.85
CA TYR A 25 -16.74 5.45 -25.22
C TYR A 25 -15.56 6.36 -24.86
N PRO A 26 -15.74 7.70 -24.87
CA PRO A 26 -14.73 8.62 -24.38
C PRO A 26 -14.72 8.58 -22.84
N GLY A 27 -13.53 8.44 -22.25
CA GLY A 27 -13.36 8.65 -20.81
C GLY A 27 -13.31 10.15 -20.46
N PRO A 28 -13.30 10.49 -19.16
CA PRO A 28 -13.17 11.88 -18.69
C PRO A 28 -11.88 12.57 -19.17
N ASP A 29 -10.84 11.79 -19.45
CA ASP A 29 -9.56 12.23 -20.02
C ASP A 29 -9.60 12.43 -21.55
N GLY A 30 -10.77 12.30 -22.17
CA GLY A 30 -10.96 12.40 -23.62
C GLY A 30 -10.45 11.19 -24.42
N ARG A 31 -9.84 10.19 -23.77
CA ARG A 31 -9.33 9.00 -24.47
C ARG A 31 -10.47 8.02 -24.73
N MET A 32 -10.51 7.51 -25.97
CA MET A 32 -11.49 6.50 -26.38
C MET A 32 -11.12 5.14 -25.80
N ARG A 33 -12.00 4.56 -24.97
CA ARG A 33 -11.86 3.23 -24.38
C ARG A 33 -12.86 2.25 -24.97
N THR A 34 -12.42 1.01 -25.12
CA THR A 34 -13.27 -0.10 -25.57
C THR A 34 -13.85 -0.79 -24.34
N GLY A 35 -15.14 -1.11 -24.35
CA GLY A 35 -15.75 -1.90 -23.28
C GLY A 35 -15.11 -3.29 -23.19
N GLU A 36 -14.93 -3.78 -21.96
CA GLU A 36 -14.34 -5.11 -21.71
C GLU A 36 -15.26 -6.24 -22.20
N GLU A 37 -16.57 -6.01 -22.14
CA GLU A 37 -17.58 -6.97 -22.54
C GLU A 37 -18.08 -6.71 -23.96
N THR A 38 -18.56 -7.78 -24.58
CA THR A 38 -19.32 -7.73 -25.83
C THR A 38 -20.71 -8.27 -25.58
N TYR A 39 -21.70 -7.76 -26.31
CA TYR A 39 -23.11 -8.01 -26.06
C TYR A 39 -23.73 -8.75 -27.24
N GLU A 40 -24.72 -9.59 -26.99
CA GLU A 40 -25.42 -10.30 -28.07
C GLU A 40 -26.40 -9.38 -28.81
N ARG A 41 -27.06 -8.47 -28.10
CA ARG A 41 -28.03 -7.53 -28.65
C ARG A 41 -27.52 -6.10 -28.61
N LYS A 42 -27.83 -5.32 -29.65
CA LYS A 42 -27.52 -3.88 -29.72
C LYS A 42 -28.13 -3.11 -28.54
N GLY A 43 -29.34 -3.49 -28.09
CA GLY A 43 -30.01 -2.85 -26.95
C GLY A 43 -29.33 -3.10 -25.59
N ASP A 44 -28.63 -4.23 -25.42
CA ASP A 44 -27.84 -4.47 -24.21
C ASP A 44 -26.58 -3.59 -24.20
N ALA A 45 -25.90 -3.51 -25.35
CA ALA A 45 -24.77 -2.61 -25.55
C ALA A 45 -25.16 -1.15 -25.34
N ASP A 46 -26.38 -0.76 -25.74
CA ASP A 46 -26.91 0.58 -25.50
C ASP A 46 -27.04 0.88 -24.01
N ARG A 47 -27.74 0.01 -23.27
CA ARG A 47 -27.93 0.17 -21.83
C ARG A 47 -26.60 0.24 -21.08
N ALA A 48 -25.64 -0.61 -21.44
CA ALA A 48 -24.30 -0.58 -20.86
C ALA A 48 -23.61 0.77 -21.08
N LEU A 49 -23.74 1.34 -22.27
CA LEU A 49 -23.14 2.62 -22.63
C LEU A 49 -23.78 3.80 -21.88
N THR A 50 -25.10 3.80 -21.70
CA THR A 50 -25.82 4.78 -20.86
C THR A 50 -25.41 4.69 -19.39
N LEU A 51 -25.22 3.48 -18.85
CA LEU A 51 -24.73 3.29 -17.48
C LEU A 51 -23.31 3.84 -17.30
N ILE A 52 -22.45 3.68 -18.30
CA ILE A 52 -21.10 4.25 -18.28
C ILE A 52 -21.15 5.77 -18.32
N GLU A 53 -22.00 6.35 -19.16
CA GLU A 53 -22.23 7.81 -19.21
C GLU A 53 -22.65 8.33 -17.83
N GLY A 54 -23.63 7.69 -17.19
CA GLY A 54 -24.07 8.03 -15.84
C GLY A 54 -22.97 7.94 -14.80
N ARG A 55 -22.10 6.93 -14.86
CA ARG A 55 -20.93 6.81 -13.98
C ARG A 55 -19.93 7.94 -14.19
N ILE A 56 -19.70 8.34 -15.43
CA ILE A 56 -18.80 9.45 -15.76
C ILE A 56 -19.37 10.77 -15.23
N LEU A 57 -20.66 11.02 -15.47
CA LEU A 57 -21.34 12.23 -15.01
C LEU A 57 -21.38 12.33 -13.48
N THR A 58 -21.50 11.20 -12.78
CA THR A 58 -21.51 11.15 -11.30
C THR A 58 -20.10 11.08 -10.70
N GLY A 59 -19.04 11.06 -11.52
CA GLY A 59 -17.65 10.93 -11.05
C GLY A 59 -17.34 9.57 -10.41
N THR A 60 -18.21 8.57 -10.57
CA THR A 60 -18.02 7.21 -10.03
C THR A 60 -17.35 6.27 -11.03
N TRP A 61 -17.11 6.74 -12.25
CA TRP A 61 -16.38 6.00 -13.26
C TRP A 61 -14.90 5.89 -12.90
N THR A 62 -14.32 4.74 -13.21
CA THR A 62 -12.93 4.42 -12.95
C THR A 62 -12.33 3.83 -14.22
N ASP A 63 -11.10 4.22 -14.55
CA ASP A 63 -10.40 3.72 -15.73
C ASP A 63 -10.15 2.20 -15.60
N PRO A 64 -10.76 1.36 -16.45
CA PRO A 64 -10.61 -0.09 -16.37
C PRO A 64 -9.16 -0.55 -16.45
N GLU A 65 -8.32 0.12 -17.26
CA GLU A 65 -6.92 -0.27 -17.41
C GLU A 65 -6.09 0.11 -16.19
N ARG A 66 -6.29 1.30 -15.63
CA ARG A 66 -5.62 1.68 -14.37
C ARG A 66 -6.07 0.83 -13.20
N SER A 67 -7.34 0.42 -13.19
CA SER A 67 -7.90 -0.40 -12.12
C SER A 67 -7.29 -1.81 -12.04
N LYS A 68 -6.65 -2.29 -13.13
CA LYS A 68 -6.00 -3.60 -13.22
C LYS A 68 -4.65 -3.66 -12.51
N VAL A 69 -4.01 -2.52 -12.24
CA VAL A 69 -2.73 -2.43 -11.54
C VAL A 69 -2.83 -3.17 -10.21
N LYS A 70 -1.84 -4.01 -9.93
CA LYS A 70 -1.79 -4.80 -8.70
C LYS A 70 -1.47 -3.92 -7.50
N LEU A 71 -2.07 -4.23 -6.36
CA LEU A 71 -1.82 -3.51 -5.11
C LEU A 71 -0.34 -3.48 -4.75
N ALA A 72 0.40 -4.59 -4.91
CA ALA A 72 1.81 -4.65 -4.56
C ALA A 72 2.67 -3.67 -5.38
N GLU A 73 2.45 -3.63 -6.70
CA GLU A 73 3.18 -2.76 -7.63
C GLU A 73 2.89 -1.29 -7.37
N TYR A 74 1.60 -0.96 -7.21
CA TYR A 74 1.18 0.41 -6.90
C TYR A 74 1.71 0.87 -5.53
N SER A 75 1.59 0.03 -4.50
CA SER A 75 2.03 0.38 -3.14
C SER A 75 3.54 0.60 -3.07
N ALA A 76 4.34 -0.22 -3.76
CA ALA A 76 5.79 -0.06 -3.79
C ALA A 76 6.18 1.26 -4.45
N THR A 77 5.59 1.54 -5.62
CA THR A 77 5.81 2.80 -6.35
C THR A 77 5.40 4.02 -5.51
N TRP A 78 4.26 3.93 -4.82
CA TRP A 78 3.78 4.98 -3.92
C TRP A 78 4.74 5.25 -2.76
N ILE A 79 5.35 4.22 -2.18
CA ILE A 79 6.34 4.40 -1.09
C ILE A 79 7.57 5.16 -1.62
N ASP A 80 8.07 4.78 -2.79
CA ASP A 80 9.31 5.34 -3.36
C ASP A 80 9.11 6.78 -3.86
N GLN A 81 7.93 7.11 -4.36
CA GLN A 81 7.61 8.45 -4.86
C GLN A 81 7.21 9.44 -3.76
N ARG A 82 6.95 8.98 -2.54
CA ARG A 82 6.41 9.84 -1.48
C ARG A 82 7.48 10.78 -0.91
N PRO A 83 7.35 12.11 -1.10
CA PRO A 83 8.35 13.05 -0.62
C PRO A 83 8.33 13.17 0.91
N GLY A 84 9.49 13.47 1.49
CA GLY A 84 9.61 13.83 2.91
C GLY A 84 9.54 12.68 3.92
N LEU A 85 9.56 11.41 3.47
CA LEU A 85 9.68 10.28 4.38
C LEU A 85 11.12 10.13 4.90
N ARG A 86 11.26 9.90 6.22
CA ARG A 86 12.55 9.52 6.81
C ARG A 86 12.97 8.14 6.28
N PRO A 87 14.27 7.87 6.07
CA PRO A 87 14.75 6.58 5.55
C PRO A 87 14.20 5.36 6.33
N ARG A 88 14.22 5.43 7.66
CA ARG A 88 13.68 4.37 8.52
C ARG A 88 12.18 4.12 8.34
N THR A 89 11.41 5.14 7.96
CA THR A 89 9.99 4.99 7.67
C THR A 89 9.77 4.28 6.34
N ILE A 90 10.60 4.56 5.34
CA ILE A 90 10.60 3.87 4.04
C ILE A 90 10.87 2.38 4.26
N ASP A 91 11.92 2.05 5.03
CA ASP A 91 12.26 0.66 5.37
C ASP A 91 11.10 -0.06 6.08
N LEU A 92 10.48 0.61 7.05
CA LEU A 92 9.33 0.08 7.77
C LEU A 92 8.16 -0.17 6.81
N TYR A 93 7.88 0.75 5.89
CA TYR A 93 6.78 0.60 4.94
C TYR A 93 7.02 -0.55 3.96
N HIS A 94 8.22 -0.65 3.39
CA HIS A 94 8.60 -1.78 2.54
C HIS A 94 8.51 -3.11 3.28
N TRP A 95 8.96 -3.16 4.54
CA TRP A 95 8.86 -4.35 5.37
C TRP A 95 7.40 -4.73 5.66
N LEU A 96 6.56 -3.77 6.05
CA LEU A 96 5.12 -3.99 6.28
C LEU A 96 4.41 -4.48 5.02
N LEU A 97 4.69 -3.85 3.89
CA LEU A 97 4.15 -4.22 2.58
C LEU A 97 4.53 -5.68 2.27
N LYS A 98 5.83 -6.00 2.30
CA LYS A 98 6.34 -7.34 1.99
C LYS A 98 5.82 -8.42 2.95
N LYS A 99 5.77 -8.13 4.25
CA LYS A 99 5.47 -9.14 5.28
C LYS A 99 3.98 -9.34 5.52
N HIS A 100 3.21 -8.26 5.53
CA HIS A 100 1.83 -8.28 6.03
C HIS A 100 0.77 -7.96 4.98
N ILE A 101 1.10 -7.28 3.87
CA ILE A 101 0.11 -6.89 2.85
C ILE A 101 0.23 -7.78 1.60
N THR A 102 1.41 -7.78 0.97
CA THR A 102 1.68 -8.46 -0.30
C THR A 102 1.30 -9.95 -0.32
N PRO A 103 1.57 -10.75 0.74
CA PRO A 103 1.23 -12.17 0.72
C PRO A 103 -0.27 -12.48 0.63
N TYR A 104 -1.13 -11.51 0.92
CA TYR A 104 -2.59 -11.69 0.98
C TYR A 104 -3.30 -10.91 -0.12
N LEU A 105 -2.94 -9.64 -0.27
CA LEU A 105 -3.64 -8.69 -1.14
C LEU A 105 -2.78 -8.23 -2.32
N GLY A 106 -1.49 -8.57 -2.36
CA GLY A 106 -0.54 -8.00 -3.32
C GLY A 106 -0.89 -8.27 -4.79
N ASN A 107 -1.43 -9.45 -5.09
CA ASN A 107 -1.85 -9.85 -6.44
C ASN A 107 -3.24 -9.36 -6.83
N VAL A 108 -3.96 -8.72 -5.91
CA VAL A 108 -5.30 -8.20 -6.17
C VAL A 108 -5.17 -6.86 -6.89
N SER A 109 -5.88 -6.72 -8.02
CA SER A 109 -5.99 -5.45 -8.73
C SER A 109 -6.72 -4.41 -7.86
N LEU A 110 -6.28 -3.15 -7.91
CA LEU A 110 -6.85 -2.07 -7.10
C LEU A 110 -8.37 -1.95 -7.26
N GLY A 111 -8.89 -2.07 -8.49
CA GLY A 111 -10.32 -2.00 -8.77
C GLY A 111 -11.17 -3.13 -8.17
N LYS A 112 -10.55 -4.25 -7.78
CA LYS A 112 -11.23 -5.41 -7.17
C LYS A 112 -11.16 -5.43 -5.64
N LEU A 113 -10.39 -4.53 -5.03
CA LEU A 113 -10.28 -4.46 -3.57
C LEU A 113 -11.62 -4.05 -2.96
N SER A 114 -12.10 -4.86 -2.03
CA SER A 114 -13.34 -4.61 -1.30
C SER A 114 -13.10 -4.50 0.20
N THR A 115 -14.03 -3.84 0.89
CA THR A 115 -14.01 -3.74 2.37
C THR A 115 -14.10 -5.12 3.02
N ALA A 116 -14.80 -6.08 2.39
CA ALA A 116 -14.88 -7.45 2.87
C ALA A 116 -13.51 -8.15 2.84
N MET A 117 -12.76 -8.00 1.73
CA MET A 117 -11.41 -8.55 1.61
C MET A 117 -10.45 -7.95 2.66
N ILE A 118 -10.55 -6.66 2.94
CA ILE A 118 -9.71 -6.00 3.96
C ILE A 118 -10.07 -6.48 5.36
N ARG A 119 -11.35 -6.69 5.65
CA ARG A 119 -11.80 -7.25 6.93
C ARG A 119 -11.27 -8.66 7.12
N GLN A 120 -11.38 -9.50 6.09
CA GLN A 120 -10.86 -10.86 6.11
C GLN A 120 -9.34 -10.88 6.30
N TRP A 121 -8.61 -10.10 5.50
CA TRP A 121 -7.16 -9.96 5.61
C TRP A 121 -6.72 -9.57 7.02
N ARG A 122 -7.38 -8.59 7.65
CA ARG A 122 -7.07 -8.19 9.02
C ARG A 122 -7.36 -9.31 10.02
N ALA A 123 -8.46 -10.05 9.86
CA ALA A 123 -8.77 -11.20 10.70
C ALA A 123 -7.71 -12.30 10.55
N ASP A 124 -7.25 -12.57 9.32
CA ASP A 124 -6.21 -13.57 9.04
C ASP A 124 -4.87 -13.20 9.67
N LEU A 125 -4.48 -11.92 9.65
CA LEU A 125 -3.27 -11.45 10.32
C LEU A 125 -3.32 -11.71 11.82
N LEU A 126 -4.44 -11.33 12.47
CA LEU A 126 -4.61 -11.53 13.91
C LEU A 126 -4.69 -13.02 14.25
N GLY A 127 -5.38 -13.83 13.45
CA GLY A 127 -5.47 -15.28 13.62
C GLY A 127 -4.13 -16.00 13.50
N LYS A 128 -3.18 -15.44 12.74
CA LYS A 128 -1.79 -15.94 12.63
C LYS A 128 -0.85 -15.41 13.71
N GLY A 129 -1.37 -14.72 14.74
CA GLY A 129 -0.58 -14.24 15.87
C GLY A 129 0.19 -12.94 15.61
N VAL A 130 -0.13 -12.20 14.55
CA VAL A 130 0.44 -10.86 14.36
C VAL A 130 -0.12 -9.94 15.44
N SER A 131 0.75 -9.18 16.13
CA SER A 131 0.30 -8.28 17.20
C SER A 131 -0.65 -7.20 16.69
N VAL A 132 -1.58 -6.76 17.55
CA VAL A 132 -2.58 -5.74 17.21
C VAL A 132 -1.91 -4.44 16.74
N SER A 133 -0.83 -4.01 17.40
CA SER A 133 -0.06 -2.83 16.97
C SER A 133 0.52 -3.02 15.56
N MET A 134 1.03 -4.20 15.22
CA MET A 134 1.60 -4.44 13.89
C MET A 134 0.53 -4.51 12.80
N ALA A 135 -0.60 -5.17 13.08
CA ALA A 135 -1.76 -5.17 12.19
C ALA A 135 -2.30 -3.75 11.96
N ALA A 136 -2.32 -2.91 13.00
CA ALA A 136 -2.69 -1.50 12.90
C ALA A 136 -1.73 -0.69 12.02
N LYS A 137 -0.41 -0.89 12.16
CA LYS A 137 0.60 -0.27 11.28
C LYS A 137 0.40 -0.64 9.81
N ALA A 138 0.23 -1.93 9.52
CA ALA A 138 -0.04 -2.40 8.17
C ALA A 138 -1.35 -1.82 7.62
N TYR A 139 -2.40 -1.74 8.45
CA TYR A 139 -3.68 -1.14 8.06
C TYR A 139 -3.54 0.35 7.75
N ARG A 140 -2.78 1.12 8.56
CA ARG A 140 -2.54 2.54 8.32
C ARG A 140 -1.78 2.79 7.01
N LEU A 141 -0.76 1.96 6.72
CA LEU A 141 -0.05 2.01 5.44
C LEU A 141 -1.01 1.73 4.27
N LEU A 142 -1.75 0.62 4.32
CA LEU A 142 -2.68 0.25 3.27
C LEU A 142 -3.76 1.34 3.06
N ARG A 143 -4.30 1.87 4.16
CA ARG A 143 -5.27 2.97 4.09
C ARG A 143 -4.69 4.19 3.39
N ALA A 144 -3.46 4.61 3.74
CA ALA A 144 -2.82 5.77 3.13
C ALA A 144 -2.59 5.58 1.62
N VAL A 145 -2.08 4.42 1.20
CA VAL A 145 -1.90 4.07 -0.22
C VAL A 145 -3.24 4.15 -0.96
N LEU A 146 -4.30 3.55 -0.40
CA LEU A 146 -5.62 3.54 -1.02
C LEU A 146 -6.36 4.88 -0.94
N MET A 147 -5.93 5.82 -0.09
CA MET A 147 -6.44 7.20 -0.12
C MET A 147 -5.91 7.91 -1.36
N THR A 148 -4.59 7.89 -1.60
CA THR A 148 -3.99 8.47 -2.82
C THR A 148 -4.57 7.83 -4.08
N ALA A 149 -4.74 6.50 -4.09
CA ALA A 149 -5.36 5.81 -5.23
C ALA A 149 -6.80 6.27 -5.52
N ALA A 150 -7.53 6.72 -4.50
CA ALA A 150 -8.92 7.15 -4.63
C ALA A 150 -9.05 8.65 -4.94
N GLU A 151 -8.31 9.49 -4.21
CA GLU A 151 -8.47 10.95 -4.23
C GLU A 151 -7.55 11.61 -5.24
N ASP A 152 -6.27 11.23 -5.27
CA ASP A 152 -5.26 11.89 -6.10
C ASP A 152 -5.23 11.28 -7.51
N ASP A 153 -5.17 9.94 -7.61
CA ASP A 153 -4.97 9.24 -8.88
C ASP A 153 -6.28 8.81 -9.58
N GLY A 154 -7.40 8.79 -8.84
CA GLY A 154 -8.71 8.36 -9.32
C GLY A 154 -8.76 6.92 -9.85
N ILE A 155 -7.86 6.04 -9.39
CA ILE A 155 -7.75 4.64 -9.80
C ILE A 155 -8.84 3.78 -9.17
N ILE A 156 -9.39 4.20 -8.04
CA ILE A 156 -10.55 3.57 -7.40
C ILE A 156 -11.57 4.64 -7.04
N SER A 157 -12.85 4.30 -7.10
CA SER A 157 -13.92 5.27 -6.78
C SER A 157 -13.99 5.63 -5.30
N ARG A 158 -13.53 4.75 -4.41
CA ARG A 158 -13.55 4.97 -2.96
C ARG A 158 -12.52 4.13 -2.26
N ASN A 159 -12.00 4.62 -1.14
CA ASN A 159 -11.13 3.84 -0.28
C ASN A 159 -11.93 2.73 0.46
N PRO A 160 -11.57 1.44 0.28
CA PRO A 160 -12.23 0.32 0.94
C PRO A 160 -11.83 0.11 2.42
N CYS A 161 -10.76 0.75 2.91
CA CYS A 161 -10.31 0.73 4.32
C CYS A 161 -11.22 1.57 5.25
N LYS A 162 -12.41 1.05 5.57
CA LYS A 162 -13.43 1.73 6.40
C LYS A 162 -13.60 1.17 7.82
N ILE A 163 -12.76 0.24 8.25
CA ILE A 163 -12.89 -0.41 9.56
C ILE A 163 -12.50 0.58 10.65
N ARG A 164 -13.45 0.92 11.53
CA ARG A 164 -13.24 1.83 12.67
C ARG A 164 -12.25 1.19 13.65
N GLY A 165 -11.28 1.99 14.11
CA GLY A 165 -10.24 1.58 15.07
C GLY A 165 -9.22 0.56 14.55
N ALA A 166 -9.30 0.16 13.28
CA ALA A 166 -8.36 -0.81 12.72
C ALA A 166 -6.93 -0.28 12.59
N GLY A 167 -6.74 1.05 12.64
CA GLY A 167 -5.43 1.70 12.66
C GLY A 167 -4.97 2.13 14.05
N ASP A 168 -5.77 1.88 15.09
CA ASP A 168 -5.47 2.36 16.44
C ASP A 168 -4.44 1.45 17.10
N GLU A 169 -3.41 2.04 17.67
CA GLU A 169 -2.38 1.35 18.43
C GLU A 169 -2.57 1.64 19.91
N HIS A 170 -2.84 0.61 20.68
CA HIS A 170 -2.77 0.66 22.13
C HIS A 170 -1.48 -0.05 22.52
N ALA A 171 -0.43 0.72 22.77
CA ALA A 171 0.77 0.18 23.39
C ALA A 171 0.52 0.15 24.89
N GLU A 172 0.66 -1.03 25.51
CA GLU A 172 0.75 -1.08 26.97
C GLU A 172 1.92 -0.20 27.41
N GLU A 173 1.70 0.54 28.49
CA GLU A 173 2.73 1.39 29.05
C GLU A 173 3.96 0.54 29.37
N ARG A 174 5.11 0.94 28.83
CA ARG A 174 6.34 0.20 29.10
C ARG A 174 6.66 0.38 30.58
N PRO A 175 6.76 -0.72 31.36
CA PRO A 175 7.07 -0.61 32.76
C PRO A 175 8.40 0.11 32.92
N VAL A 176 8.40 1.12 33.79
CA VAL A 176 9.63 1.81 34.20
C VAL A 176 10.30 1.03 35.31
N LEU A 177 11.63 1.01 35.30
CA LEU A 177 12.38 0.43 36.41
C LEU A 177 12.15 1.30 37.65
N SER A 178 11.87 0.67 38.78
CA SER A 178 11.94 1.34 40.07
C SER A 178 13.39 1.72 40.38
N ILE A 179 13.60 2.71 41.26
CA ILE A 179 14.95 3.12 41.67
C ILE A 179 15.77 1.93 42.17
N GLY A 180 15.17 1.01 42.94
CA GLY A 180 15.83 -0.22 43.39
C GLY A 180 16.24 -1.13 42.24
N GLN A 181 15.36 -1.34 41.25
CA GLN A 181 15.68 -2.12 40.06
C GLN A 181 16.76 -1.47 39.19
N VAL A 182 16.85 -0.12 39.19
CA VAL A 182 17.95 0.60 38.53
C VAL A 182 19.28 0.30 39.20
N PHE A 183 19.35 0.28 40.53
CA PHE A 183 20.59 -0.07 41.25
C PHE A 183 20.97 -1.54 41.05
N GLU A 184 20.01 -2.47 41.13
CA GLU A 184 20.26 -3.88 40.83
C GLU A 184 20.78 -4.09 39.39
N LEU A 185 20.22 -3.37 38.43
CA LEU A 185 20.69 -3.39 37.05
C LEU A 185 22.10 -2.83 36.94
N ALA A 186 22.39 -1.71 37.62
CA ALA A 186 23.71 -1.07 37.61
C ALA A 186 24.80 -2.01 38.18
N ASP A 187 24.51 -2.74 39.25
CA ASP A 187 25.42 -3.72 39.84
C ASP A 187 25.69 -4.90 38.88
N LYS A 188 24.66 -5.38 38.17
CA LYS A 188 24.77 -6.51 37.22
C LYS A 188 25.48 -6.15 35.92
N VAL A 189 25.29 -4.92 35.41
CA VAL A 189 25.93 -4.46 34.16
C VAL A 189 27.43 -4.19 34.39
N GLY A 190 27.84 -4.04 35.66
CA GLY A 190 29.20 -3.70 36.04
C GLY A 190 29.59 -2.28 35.60
N ARG A 191 30.62 -1.72 36.22
CA ARG A 191 31.20 -0.46 35.72
C ARG A 191 31.88 -0.74 34.38
N ARG A 192 31.22 -0.40 33.28
CA ARG A 192 31.94 -0.13 32.03
C ARG A 192 32.92 0.99 32.36
N PRO A 193 34.25 0.80 32.28
CA PRO A 193 35.18 1.86 32.65
C PRO A 193 34.88 3.05 31.73
N VAL A 194 34.43 4.15 32.31
CA VAL A 194 34.28 5.43 31.63
C VAL A 194 35.70 5.97 31.49
N GLY A 195 36.43 5.41 30.55
CA GLY A 195 37.83 5.70 30.30
C GLY A 195 38.12 5.39 28.84
N SER A 196 38.66 6.36 28.13
CA SER A 196 39.01 6.28 26.71
C SER A 196 39.64 4.91 26.36
N ILE A 197 39.07 4.25 25.35
CA ILE A 197 39.51 2.94 24.81
C ILE A 197 41.01 2.95 24.41
N ARG A 198 41.64 4.13 24.29
CA ARG A 198 43.07 4.28 24.00
C ARG A 198 44.02 3.89 25.14
N ALA A 199 43.62 4.00 26.41
CA ALA A 199 44.56 3.74 27.52
C ALA A 199 44.87 2.24 27.75
N ALA A 200 44.03 1.33 27.22
CA ALA A 200 44.21 -0.12 27.39
C ALA A 200 45.18 -0.74 26.37
N GLN A 201 45.49 -0.05 25.26
CA GLN A 201 46.45 -0.54 24.26
C GLN A 201 47.91 -0.25 24.63
N GLU A 202 48.19 0.81 25.40
CA GLU A 202 49.56 1.20 25.77
C GLU A 202 50.21 0.24 26.79
N ARG A 203 49.42 -0.37 27.69
CA ARG A 203 49.94 -1.23 28.77
C ARG A 203 50.27 -2.67 28.36
N ARG A 204 50.06 -3.04 27.10
CA ARG A 204 50.38 -4.38 26.54
C ARG A 204 51.66 -4.41 25.69
N ARG A 205 52.50 -3.37 25.73
CA ARG A 205 53.86 -3.43 25.18
C ARG A 205 54.86 -3.59 26.32
N THR A 206 55.06 -4.83 26.75
CA THR A 206 56.29 -5.21 27.46
C THR A 206 57.47 -5.04 26.50
N PRO A 207 58.61 -4.48 26.93
CA PRO A 207 59.79 -4.41 26.08
C PRO A 207 60.36 -5.82 25.90
N HIS A 208 60.54 -6.21 24.64
CA HIS A 208 61.29 -7.42 24.27
C HIS A 208 62.76 -7.19 24.65
N PRO A 209 63.39 -8.03 25.50
CA PRO A 209 64.80 -7.85 25.82
C PRO A 209 65.64 -8.17 24.58
N LEU A 210 66.51 -7.22 24.20
CA LEU A 210 67.51 -7.39 23.15
C LEU A 210 68.47 -8.53 23.51
N PRO A 211 68.90 -9.38 22.56
CA PRO A 211 69.88 -10.42 22.83
C PRO A 211 71.25 -9.77 23.06
N ALA A 212 71.87 -10.09 24.20
CA ALA A 212 73.26 -9.70 24.48
C ALA A 212 74.20 -10.44 23.52
N ALA A 213 75.05 -9.67 22.84
CA ALA A 213 76.11 -10.16 22.00
C ALA A 213 77.41 -10.29 22.81
N TRP A 214 78.17 -11.35 22.47
CA TRP A 214 79.53 -11.74 22.87
C TRP A 214 79.70 -12.44 24.22
#